data_AF-A0A087E4I1-F1
#
_entry.id   AF-A0A087E4I1-F1
#
_cell.length_a   1.000
_cell.length_b   1.000
_cell.length_c   1.000
_cell.angle_alpha   90.00
_cell.angle_beta   90.00
_cell.angle_gamma   90.00
#
_symmetry.space_group_name_H-M   'P 1'
#
loop_
_entity.id
_entity.type
_entity.pdbx_description
1 polymer ?
#
loop_
_entity_poly.entity_id
_entity_poly.type
_entity_poly.pdbx_seq_one_letter_code
_entity_poly.pdbx_strand_id
1 'polypeptide(L)'
;MIGIIVGIVSLIKNRNEASFKRNSIISIILCIVALFGCVLTSPSSSSEPSATSSQTSQSSSVSPSASTPAASSAEASSSSPTPDPELLQAQQSLQAKITEAGNLLSSSENQVADDSTRTALTQAIDNANAVSSTDPADYAAAEQSLQSAMDAVQSSEAQKQAADAAAQQAAQEQAQRQAAQEQAQRQAAQEQAQHNAARDTQTTTTNTGKTVKRGQFCSKSRIGETAAASNGGIATCTSEGPRARWK
;
A
#
# COMPACT_ATOMS: atom_id res chain seq x y z
N MET A 1 22.03 30.75 -35.79
CA MET A 1 22.34 29.53 -35.01
C MET A 1 22.47 29.87 -33.51
N ILE A 2 21.38 30.25 -32.83
CA ILE A 2 21.42 30.51 -31.35
C ILE A 2 20.17 29.93 -30.65
N GLY A 3 19.06 29.69 -31.38
CA GLY A 3 17.80 29.20 -30.78
C GLY A 3 17.69 27.69 -30.50
N ILE A 4 18.67 26.86 -30.88
CA ILE A 4 18.57 25.39 -30.72
C ILE A 4 19.26 24.90 -29.42
N ILE A 5 20.17 25.70 -28.84
CA ILE A 5 20.97 25.26 -27.69
C ILE A 5 20.20 25.40 -26.36
N VAL A 6 19.24 26.32 -26.25
CA VAL A 6 18.47 26.55 -25.01
C VAL A 6 17.43 25.44 -24.75
N GLY A 7 16.95 24.77 -25.80
CA GLY A 7 15.97 23.67 -25.66
C GLY A 7 16.54 22.37 -25.08
N ILE A 8 17.83 22.11 -25.27
CA ILE A 8 18.46 20.86 -24.82
C ILE A 8 18.83 20.91 -23.32
N VAL A 9 19.15 22.09 -22.79
CA VAL A 9 19.54 22.25 -21.38
C VAL A 9 18.34 22.08 -20.41
N SER A 10 17.14 22.54 -20.80
CA SER A 10 15.93 22.36 -19.97
C SER A 10 15.42 20.91 -19.89
N LEU A 11 15.78 20.06 -20.86
CA LEU A 11 15.40 18.63 -20.86
C LEU A 11 16.30 17.76 -19.99
N ILE A 12 17.51 18.21 -19.66
CA ILE A 12 18.47 17.45 -18.84
C ILE A 12 18.22 17.68 -17.35
N LYS A 13 17.77 18.88 -16.93
CA LYS A 13 17.59 19.20 -15.51
C LYS A 13 16.32 18.59 -14.88
N ASN A 14 15.29 18.32 -15.68
CA ASN A 14 14.04 17.69 -15.20
C ASN A 14 14.08 16.14 -15.17
N ARG A 15 15.14 15.52 -15.70
CA ARG A 15 15.27 14.05 -15.76
C ARG A 15 16.00 13.43 -14.57
N ASN A 16 16.80 14.20 -13.84
CA ASN A 16 17.64 13.67 -12.75
C ASN A 16 16.92 13.53 -11.40
N GLU A 17 15.91 14.36 -11.08
CA GLU A 17 15.13 14.19 -9.85
C GLU A 17 14.18 12.98 -9.91
N ALA A 18 13.66 12.67 -11.10
CA ALA A 18 12.77 11.53 -11.29
C ALA A 18 13.51 10.18 -11.28
N SER A 19 14.78 10.12 -11.67
CA SER A 19 15.57 8.88 -11.63
C SER A 19 16.05 8.50 -10.22
N PHE A 20 16.31 9.48 -9.34
CA PHE A 20 16.81 9.20 -7.99
C PHE A 20 15.72 8.61 -7.07
N LYS A 21 14.48 9.15 -7.13
CA LYS A 21 13.34 8.61 -6.35
C LYS A 21 12.95 7.19 -6.80
N ARG A 22 12.98 6.90 -8.10
CA ARG A 22 12.65 5.57 -8.64
C ARG A 22 13.67 4.51 -8.21
N ASN A 23 14.97 4.82 -8.26
CA ASN A 23 16.00 3.86 -7.84
C ASN A 23 16.02 3.63 -6.31
N SER A 24 15.69 4.65 -5.51
CA SER A 24 15.60 4.52 -4.05
C SER A 24 14.41 3.66 -3.61
N ILE A 25 13.24 3.82 -4.25
CA ILE A 25 12.03 3.03 -3.95
C ILE A 25 12.23 1.54 -4.33
N ILE A 26 12.86 1.28 -5.48
CA ILE A 26 13.13 -0.09 -5.95
C ILE A 26 14.09 -0.83 -4.98
N SER A 27 15.09 -0.14 -4.42
CA SER A 27 16.03 -0.74 -3.46
C SER A 27 15.37 -1.10 -2.12
N ILE A 28 14.39 -0.31 -1.66
CA ILE A 28 13.69 -0.55 -0.39
C ILE A 28 12.72 -1.74 -0.51
N ILE A 29 12.00 -1.83 -1.63
CA ILE A 29 11.08 -2.95 -1.90
C ILE A 29 11.84 -4.29 -1.99
N LEU A 30 13.04 -4.29 -2.56
CA LEU A 30 13.87 -5.49 -2.69
C LEU A 30 14.43 -5.96 -1.33
N CYS A 31 14.65 -5.05 -0.37
CA CYS A 31 15.04 -5.41 1.00
C CYS A 31 13.88 -5.97 1.84
N ILE A 32 12.64 -5.52 1.64
CA ILE A 32 11.49 -5.98 2.43
C ILE A 32 11.07 -7.40 2.02
N VAL A 33 11.16 -7.74 0.73
CA VAL A 33 10.82 -9.08 0.22
C VAL A 33 11.82 -10.15 0.67
N ALA A 34 13.07 -9.77 1.00
CA ALA A 34 14.09 -10.70 1.48
C ALA A 34 13.96 -11.07 2.97
N LEU A 35 13.17 -10.34 3.76
CA LEU A 35 13.10 -10.51 5.22
C LEU A 35 11.82 -11.23 5.72
N PHE A 36 10.78 -11.37 4.90
CA PHE A 36 9.50 -11.98 5.32
C PHE A 36 9.28 -13.42 4.81
N GLY A 37 10.29 -14.02 4.19
CA GLY A 37 10.24 -15.40 3.68
C GLY A 37 10.77 -16.45 4.66
N CYS A 38 10.21 -16.54 5.87
CA CYS A 38 10.36 -17.72 6.73
C CYS A 38 9.42 -17.64 7.94
N VAL A 39 8.39 -18.49 7.97
CA VAL A 39 7.98 -19.35 9.12
C VAL A 39 6.68 -20.05 8.70
N LEU A 40 6.83 -21.28 8.21
CA LEU A 40 5.83 -22.34 8.30
C LEU A 40 6.11 -23.10 9.60
N THR A 41 5.11 -23.27 10.46
CA THR A 41 4.68 -24.57 11.03
C THR A 41 3.74 -24.33 12.20
N SER A 42 2.56 -24.95 12.16
CA SER A 42 1.60 -24.99 13.25
C SER A 42 1.39 -26.44 13.65
N PRO A 43 1.45 -26.80 14.94
CA PRO A 43 0.82 -28.00 15.43
C PRO A 43 -0.50 -27.67 16.15
N SER A 44 -1.55 -28.39 15.76
CA SER A 44 -2.82 -28.51 16.47
C SER A 44 -2.62 -29.21 17.81
N SER A 45 -3.18 -28.65 18.89
CA SER A 45 -3.47 -29.38 20.12
C SER A 45 -4.84 -28.97 20.65
N SER A 46 -5.74 -29.94 20.56
CA SER A 46 -7.10 -30.01 21.09
C SER A 46 -7.09 -30.19 22.62
N SER A 47 -7.92 -29.44 23.33
CA SER A 47 -8.48 -29.82 24.65
C SER A 47 -9.76 -29.03 24.93
N GLU A 48 -10.91 -29.64 24.70
CA GLU A 48 -12.18 -29.29 25.37
C GLU A 48 -12.18 -29.89 26.79
N PRO A 49 -13.03 -29.37 27.70
CA PRO A 49 -14.17 -30.21 28.07
C PRO A 49 -15.50 -29.46 28.19
N SER A 50 -16.48 -30.03 27.49
CA SER A 50 -17.86 -30.37 27.86
C SER A 50 -18.63 -29.60 28.94
N ALA A 51 -19.87 -29.32 28.54
CA ALA A 51 -20.97 -28.79 29.30
C ALA A 51 -21.63 -29.78 30.30
N THR A 52 -22.52 -29.19 31.11
CA THR A 52 -23.85 -29.71 31.50
C THR A 52 -24.03 -30.39 32.87
N SER A 53 -24.75 -29.63 33.71
CA SER A 53 -25.94 -30.02 34.51
C SER A 53 -25.86 -30.21 36.03
N SER A 54 -26.61 -29.31 36.67
CA SER A 54 -27.70 -29.53 37.64
C SER A 54 -27.39 -29.95 39.08
N GLN A 55 -27.79 -29.07 40.02
CA GLN A 55 -28.81 -29.30 41.08
C GLN A 55 -28.89 -28.00 41.93
N THR A 56 -30.02 -27.29 42.02
CA THR A 56 -31.31 -27.60 42.69
C THR A 56 -31.30 -27.29 44.19
N SER A 57 -32.15 -26.32 44.55
CA SER A 57 -32.71 -25.98 45.89
C SER A 57 -31.82 -25.09 46.79
N GLN A 58 -32.30 -24.09 47.53
CA GLN A 58 -33.63 -23.74 48.03
C GLN A 58 -33.71 -22.20 48.20
N SER A 59 -34.83 -21.60 47.82
CA SER A 59 -35.23 -20.28 48.32
C SER A 59 -36.72 -20.37 48.66
N SER A 60 -37.04 -20.11 49.92
CA SER A 60 -38.39 -20.16 50.46
C SER A 60 -38.70 -18.86 51.20
N SER A 61 -39.71 -18.15 50.70
CA SER A 61 -40.58 -17.18 51.40
C SER A 61 -39.91 -15.86 51.87
N VAL A 62 -40.52 -14.67 51.82
CA VAL A 62 -41.89 -14.28 52.24
C VAL A 62 -42.29 -12.92 51.59
N SER A 63 -43.54 -12.85 51.10
CA SER A 63 -44.52 -11.73 50.98
C SER A 63 -44.23 -10.39 50.26
N PRO A 64 -45.19 -9.91 49.44
CA PRO A 64 -45.37 -8.50 49.08
C PRO A 64 -46.61 -7.88 49.75
N SER A 65 -46.54 -6.61 50.18
CA SER A 65 -47.66 -5.64 50.05
C SER A 65 -47.32 -4.24 50.56
N ALA A 66 -47.69 -3.28 49.69
CA ALA A 66 -47.77 -1.83 49.76
C ALA A 66 -47.97 -1.12 51.12
N SER A 67 -47.42 0.11 51.22
CA SER A 67 -48.19 1.38 51.30
C SER A 67 -47.27 2.58 51.61
N THR A 68 -47.32 3.64 50.79
CA THR A 68 -47.09 5.04 51.24
C THR A 68 -48.41 5.59 51.83
N PRO A 69 -48.50 6.73 52.58
CA PRO A 69 -47.60 7.89 52.63
C PRO A 69 -47.43 8.61 54.02
N ALA A 70 -46.61 9.68 53.98
CA ALA A 70 -46.70 10.95 54.74
C ALA A 70 -46.17 11.08 56.19
N ALA A 71 -45.26 12.06 56.30
CA ALA A 71 -45.21 13.16 57.28
C ALA A 71 -44.00 13.23 58.23
N SER A 72 -43.20 14.26 57.97
CA SER A 72 -42.65 15.20 58.95
C SER A 72 -41.63 14.66 59.98
N SER A 73 -40.37 15.04 59.79
CA SER A 73 -39.67 15.85 60.81
C SER A 73 -38.47 16.54 60.17
N ALA A 74 -38.45 17.85 60.32
CA ALA A 74 -37.26 18.65 60.20
C ALA A 74 -36.27 18.17 61.27
N GLU A 75 -35.09 17.76 60.85
CA GLU A 75 -33.92 17.80 61.73
C GLU A 75 -32.75 18.34 60.93
N ALA A 76 -32.43 19.60 61.24
CA ALA A 76 -31.17 20.22 60.92
C ALA A 76 -30.06 19.42 61.62
N SER A 77 -29.55 18.39 60.96
CA SER A 77 -28.28 17.76 61.34
C SER A 77 -27.16 18.47 60.61
N SER A 78 -26.52 19.36 61.37
CA SER A 78 -25.17 19.86 61.13
C SER A 78 -24.20 18.66 61.14
N SER A 79 -24.12 17.96 60.01
CA SER A 79 -23.08 16.99 59.75
C SER A 79 -22.03 17.68 58.91
N SER A 80 -20.83 17.82 59.47
CA SER A 80 -19.60 18.05 58.71
C SER A 80 -19.63 17.26 57.39
N PRO A 81 -19.25 17.86 56.25
CA PRO A 81 -19.45 17.25 54.94
C PRO A 81 -18.51 16.05 54.81
N THR A 82 -19.01 14.84 55.07
CA THR A 82 -18.44 13.64 54.47
C THR A 82 -18.66 13.76 52.96
N PRO A 83 -17.60 13.68 52.14
CA PRO A 83 -17.76 13.71 50.69
C PRO A 83 -18.70 12.58 50.27
N ASP A 84 -19.64 12.92 49.40
CA ASP A 84 -20.58 11.96 48.83
C ASP A 84 -19.77 10.83 48.13
N PRO A 85 -19.96 9.55 48.53
CA PRO A 85 -19.21 8.44 47.93
C PRO A 85 -19.45 8.31 46.43
N GLU A 86 -20.62 8.69 45.91
CA GLU A 86 -20.91 8.66 44.46
C GLU A 86 -20.09 9.72 43.73
N LEU A 87 -19.96 10.92 44.33
CA LEU A 87 -19.14 11.99 43.78
C LEU A 87 -17.66 11.60 43.73
N LEU A 88 -17.14 10.99 44.81
CA LEU A 88 -15.76 10.50 44.84
C LEU A 88 -15.50 9.45 43.76
N GLN A 89 -16.45 8.53 43.56
CA GLN A 89 -16.36 7.52 42.52
C GLN A 89 -16.38 8.13 41.12
N ALA A 90 -17.28 9.08 40.85
CA ALA A 90 -17.37 9.76 39.56
C ALA A 90 -16.07 10.53 39.23
N GLN A 91 -15.46 11.19 40.21
CA GLN A 91 -14.16 11.85 40.06
C GLN A 91 -13.04 10.86 39.71
N GLN A 92 -12.98 9.72 40.42
CA GLN A 92 -11.98 8.68 40.16
C GLN A 92 -12.14 8.06 38.76
N SER A 93 -13.37 7.78 38.35
CA SER A 93 -13.69 7.27 37.01
C SER A 93 -13.25 8.25 35.93
N LEU A 94 -13.60 9.54 36.06
CA LEU A 94 -13.19 10.56 35.10
C LEU A 94 -11.65 10.70 35.03
N GLN A 95 -10.96 10.66 36.16
CA GLN A 95 -9.50 10.76 36.19
C GLN A 95 -8.81 9.56 35.53
N ALA A 96 -9.34 8.34 35.74
CA ALA A 96 -8.86 7.15 35.05
C ALA A 96 -9.03 7.30 33.54
N LYS A 97 -10.19 7.81 33.11
CA LYS A 97 -10.52 8.07 31.71
C LYS A 97 -9.61 9.10 31.06
N ILE A 98 -9.29 10.19 31.77
CA ILE A 98 -8.34 11.22 31.34
C ILE A 98 -6.96 10.61 31.11
N THR A 99 -6.54 9.69 31.98
CA THR A 99 -5.24 9.01 31.84
C THR A 99 -5.22 8.12 30.60
N GLU A 100 -6.30 7.36 30.36
CA GLU A 100 -6.45 6.56 29.14
C GLU A 100 -6.42 7.42 27.88
N ALA A 101 -7.15 8.54 27.87
CA ALA A 101 -7.16 9.50 26.78
C ALA A 101 -5.77 10.10 26.53
N GLY A 102 -5.02 10.44 27.57
CA GLY A 102 -3.64 10.95 27.46
C GLY A 102 -2.68 9.91 26.86
N ASN A 103 -2.86 8.63 27.20
CA ASN A 103 -2.11 7.55 26.60
C ASN A 103 -2.46 7.38 25.11
N LEU A 104 -3.77 7.41 24.78
CA LEU A 104 -4.23 7.35 23.40
C LEU A 104 -3.71 8.53 22.57
N LEU A 105 -3.70 9.74 23.13
CA LEU A 105 -3.13 10.92 22.48
C LEU A 105 -1.63 10.73 22.24
N SER A 106 -0.90 10.11 23.17
CA SER A 106 0.53 9.85 22.97
C SER A 106 0.78 8.78 21.90
N SER A 107 -0.01 7.71 21.91
CA SER A 107 0.16 6.59 20.97
C SER A 107 -0.31 6.94 19.55
N SER A 108 -1.33 7.77 19.38
CA SER A 108 -1.94 8.06 18.07
C SER A 108 -1.18 9.09 17.23
N GLU A 109 0.05 9.45 17.62
CA GLU A 109 0.83 10.48 16.93
C GLU A 109 1.21 10.02 15.53
N ASN A 110 0.88 10.82 14.50
CA ASN A 110 1.02 10.46 13.07
C ASN A 110 0.24 9.20 12.64
N GLN A 111 -0.66 8.69 13.48
CA GLN A 111 -1.48 7.50 13.20
C GLN A 111 -2.92 7.84 12.79
N VAL A 112 -3.39 9.06 13.05
CA VAL A 112 -4.73 9.53 12.68
C VAL A 112 -4.78 10.03 11.24
N ALA A 113 -5.96 9.91 10.59
CA ALA A 113 -6.19 10.44 9.26
C ALA A 113 -6.25 11.98 9.23
N ASP A 114 -6.67 12.60 10.35
CA ASP A 114 -6.84 14.05 10.47
C ASP A 114 -6.38 14.56 11.84
N ASP A 115 -5.52 15.59 11.84
CA ASP A 115 -4.94 16.19 13.05
C ASP A 115 -5.99 16.95 13.90
N SER A 116 -7.12 17.36 13.31
CA SER A 116 -8.23 17.95 14.05
C SER A 116 -8.88 16.95 15.01
N THR A 117 -8.84 15.64 14.71
CA THR A 117 -9.34 14.61 15.63
C THR A 117 -8.50 14.55 16.91
N ARG A 118 -7.16 14.67 16.80
CA ARG A 118 -6.27 14.77 17.97
C ARG A 118 -6.49 16.07 18.73
N THR A 119 -6.68 17.18 18.01
CA THR A 119 -6.99 18.49 18.62
C THR A 119 -8.29 18.43 19.44
N ALA A 120 -9.31 17.76 18.92
CA ALA A 120 -10.57 17.54 19.64
C ALA A 120 -10.38 16.68 20.90
N LEU A 121 -9.56 15.62 20.83
CA LEU A 121 -9.21 14.83 22.00
C LEU A 121 -8.46 15.66 23.06
N THR A 122 -7.51 16.49 22.66
CA THR A 122 -6.81 17.41 23.58
C THR A 122 -7.80 18.35 24.28
N GLN A 123 -8.71 18.99 23.52
CA GLN A 123 -9.73 19.86 24.11
C GLN A 123 -10.68 19.10 25.04
N ALA A 124 -11.05 17.87 24.71
CA ALA A 124 -11.89 17.05 25.57
C ALA A 124 -11.18 16.68 26.89
N ILE A 125 -9.88 16.38 26.84
CA ILE A 125 -9.05 16.15 28.02
C ILE A 125 -8.98 17.42 28.88
N ASP A 126 -8.74 18.59 28.27
CA ASP A 126 -8.67 19.87 28.98
C ASP A 126 -10.02 20.20 29.66
N ASN A 127 -11.12 20.03 28.93
CA ASN A 127 -12.47 20.23 29.46
C ASN A 127 -12.79 19.26 30.61
N ALA A 128 -12.40 17.99 30.49
CA ALA A 128 -12.59 16.99 31.54
C ALA A 128 -11.76 17.32 32.80
N ASN A 129 -10.53 17.81 32.65
CA ASN A 129 -9.71 18.27 33.77
C ASN A 129 -10.25 19.54 34.44
N ALA A 130 -11.00 20.37 33.71
CA ALA A 130 -11.58 21.61 34.22
C ALA A 130 -12.89 21.40 35.01
N VAL A 131 -13.45 20.19 35.03
CA VAL A 131 -14.70 19.88 35.75
C VAL A 131 -14.51 20.07 37.25
N SER A 132 -15.23 21.04 37.80
CA SER A 132 -15.27 21.36 39.23
C SER A 132 -16.73 21.49 39.66
N SER A 133 -17.41 20.34 39.75
CA SER A 133 -18.81 20.26 40.18
C SER A 133 -18.94 19.48 41.49
N THR A 134 -20.08 19.62 42.16
CA THR A 134 -20.47 18.74 43.27
C THR A 134 -21.50 17.70 42.84
N ASP A 135 -21.98 17.77 41.59
CA ASP A 135 -22.94 16.83 41.02
C ASP A 135 -22.19 15.69 40.29
N PRO A 136 -22.37 14.42 40.70
CA PRO A 136 -21.79 13.27 39.99
C PRO A 136 -22.18 13.18 38.51
N ALA A 137 -23.35 13.69 38.12
CA ALA A 137 -23.82 13.65 36.74
C ALA A 137 -22.96 14.49 35.78
N ASP A 138 -22.38 15.60 36.25
CA ASP A 138 -21.49 16.44 35.44
C ASP A 138 -20.18 15.72 35.11
N TYR A 139 -19.65 14.95 36.06
CA TYR A 139 -18.46 14.10 35.85
C TYR A 139 -18.77 12.98 34.84
N ALA A 140 -19.93 12.35 34.94
CA ALA A 140 -20.37 11.33 33.99
C ALA A 140 -20.57 11.91 32.58
N ALA A 141 -21.13 13.11 32.45
CA ALA A 141 -21.28 13.80 31.17
C ALA A 141 -19.93 14.17 30.54
N ALA A 142 -18.96 14.60 31.35
CA ALA A 142 -17.60 14.83 30.90
C ALA A 142 -16.91 13.53 30.45
N GLU A 143 -17.13 12.43 31.17
CA GLU A 143 -16.61 11.11 30.80
C GLU A 143 -17.16 10.66 29.44
N GLN A 144 -18.47 10.81 29.21
CA GLN A 144 -19.13 10.48 27.94
C GLN A 144 -18.57 11.31 26.77
N SER A 145 -18.33 12.61 27.01
CA SER A 145 -17.76 13.51 26.01
C SER A 145 -16.32 13.12 25.67
N LEU A 146 -15.52 12.76 26.69
CA LEU A 146 -14.16 12.29 26.53
C LEU A 146 -14.09 10.94 25.80
N GLN A 147 -14.97 10.00 26.14
CA GLN A 147 -15.09 8.71 25.44
C GLN A 147 -15.39 8.93 23.95
N SER A 148 -16.33 9.81 23.63
CA SER A 148 -16.70 10.11 22.23
C SER A 148 -15.50 10.64 21.44
N ALA A 149 -14.66 11.47 22.06
CA ALA A 149 -13.44 11.97 21.43
C ALA A 149 -12.37 10.86 21.25
N MET A 150 -12.24 9.94 22.20
CA MET A 150 -11.37 8.77 22.07
C MET A 150 -11.82 7.85 20.93
N ASP A 151 -13.12 7.54 20.84
CA ASP A 151 -13.69 6.71 19.78
C ASP A 151 -13.48 7.35 18.40
N ALA A 152 -13.60 8.68 18.31
CA ALA A 152 -13.31 9.42 17.09
C ALA A 152 -11.83 9.28 16.67
N VAL A 153 -10.88 9.34 17.61
CA VAL A 153 -9.45 9.10 17.32
C VAL A 153 -9.23 7.68 16.81
N GLN A 154 -9.76 6.67 17.48
CA GLN A 154 -9.63 5.28 17.05
C GLN A 154 -10.23 5.05 15.66
N SER A 155 -11.38 5.67 15.37
CA SER A 155 -11.99 5.63 14.03
C SER A 155 -11.08 6.28 12.99
N SER A 156 -10.46 7.42 13.31
CA SER A 156 -9.53 8.13 12.42
C SER A 156 -8.25 7.32 12.15
N GLU A 157 -7.73 6.60 13.16
CA GLU A 157 -6.60 5.67 12.98
C GLU A 157 -6.96 4.52 12.03
N ALA A 158 -8.14 3.91 12.23
CA ALA A 158 -8.61 2.85 11.35
C ALA A 158 -8.80 3.33 9.90
N GLN A 159 -9.30 4.56 9.72
CA GLN A 159 -9.43 5.19 8.40
C GLN A 159 -8.07 5.39 7.73
N LYS A 160 -7.07 5.89 8.46
CA LYS A 160 -5.71 6.03 7.92
C LYS A 160 -5.13 4.68 7.54
N GLN A 161 -5.26 3.67 8.40
CA GLN A 161 -4.74 2.33 8.13
C GLN A 161 -5.39 1.72 6.89
N ALA A 162 -6.70 1.91 6.70
CA ALA A 162 -7.40 1.48 5.50
C ALA A 162 -6.91 2.22 4.24
N ALA A 163 -6.70 3.54 4.33
CA ALA A 163 -6.16 4.34 3.23
C ALA A 163 -4.73 3.91 2.86
N ASP A 164 -3.88 3.68 3.85
CA ASP A 164 -2.51 3.21 3.66
C ASP A 164 -2.48 1.81 3.02
N ALA A 165 -3.35 0.89 3.46
CA ALA A 165 -3.48 -0.42 2.85
C ALA A 165 -3.94 -0.34 1.38
N ALA A 166 -4.93 0.50 1.08
CA ALA A 166 -5.39 0.72 -0.30
C ALA A 166 -4.29 1.33 -1.18
N ALA A 167 -3.53 2.29 -0.66
CA ALA A 167 -2.39 2.89 -1.37
C ALA A 167 -1.29 1.86 -1.66
N GLN A 168 -1.00 0.96 -0.71
CA GLN A 168 -0.04 -0.13 -0.90
C GLN A 168 -0.51 -1.12 -1.98
N GLN A 169 -1.79 -1.51 -1.98
CA GLN A 169 -2.35 -2.38 -3.02
C GLN A 169 -2.26 -1.73 -4.41
N ALA A 170 -2.64 -0.46 -4.53
CA ALA A 170 -2.53 0.28 -5.78
C ALA A 170 -1.08 0.38 -6.28
N ALA A 171 -0.12 0.60 -5.38
CA ALA A 171 1.30 0.62 -5.72
C ALA A 171 1.80 -0.75 -6.22
N GLN A 172 1.37 -1.85 -5.61
CA GLN A 172 1.71 -3.20 -6.05
C GLN A 172 1.13 -3.52 -7.42
N GLU A 173 -0.14 -3.19 -7.68
CA GLU A 173 -0.75 -3.36 -9.00
C GLU A 173 -0.01 -2.55 -10.07
N GLN A 174 0.36 -1.31 -9.77
CA GLN A 174 1.09 -0.47 -10.71
C GLN A 174 2.49 -1.02 -11.00
N ALA A 175 3.18 -1.55 -9.99
CA ALA A 175 4.47 -2.22 -10.18
C ALA A 175 4.34 -3.49 -11.05
N GLN A 176 3.29 -4.30 -10.85
CA GLN A 176 3.02 -5.48 -11.69
C GLN A 176 2.73 -5.10 -13.15
N ARG A 177 1.93 -4.05 -13.39
CA ARG A 177 1.65 -3.55 -14.75
C ARG A 177 2.92 -3.05 -15.43
N GLN A 178 3.78 -2.33 -14.72
CA GLN A 178 5.07 -1.87 -15.26
C GLN A 178 5.98 -3.04 -15.62
N ALA A 179 6.10 -4.04 -14.73
CA ALA A 179 6.90 -5.23 -15.00
C ALA A 179 6.38 -6.02 -16.21
N ALA A 180 5.05 -6.20 -16.34
CA ALA A 180 4.45 -6.87 -17.49
C ALA A 180 4.70 -6.11 -18.81
N GLN A 181 4.61 -4.78 -18.78
CA GLN A 181 4.91 -3.94 -19.96
C GLN A 181 6.38 -4.06 -20.37
N GLU A 182 7.32 -4.03 -19.42
CA GLU A 182 8.74 -4.21 -19.71
C GLU A 182 9.05 -5.60 -20.28
N GLN A 183 8.41 -6.65 -19.76
CA GLN A 183 8.54 -8.00 -20.30
C GLN A 183 8.00 -8.10 -21.73
N ALA A 184 6.82 -7.53 -22.00
CA ALA A 184 6.25 -7.51 -23.34
C ALA A 184 7.14 -6.75 -24.34
N GLN A 185 7.71 -5.60 -23.92
CA GLN A 185 8.65 -4.84 -24.77
C GLN A 185 9.92 -5.65 -25.08
N ARG A 186 10.47 -6.38 -24.09
CA ARG A 186 11.64 -7.25 -24.31
C ARG A 186 11.34 -8.39 -25.28
N GLN A 187 10.18 -9.03 -25.15
CA GLN A 187 9.75 -10.09 -26.06
C GLN A 187 9.58 -9.58 -27.49
N ALA A 188 8.87 -8.46 -27.67
CA ALA A 188 8.69 -7.84 -28.99
C ALA A 188 10.03 -7.43 -29.63
N ALA A 189 10.98 -6.90 -28.85
CA ALA A 189 12.31 -6.56 -29.34
C ALA A 189 13.10 -7.81 -29.78
N GLN A 190 12.97 -8.93 -29.06
CA GLN A 190 13.61 -10.20 -29.43
C GLN A 190 13.02 -10.78 -30.71
N GLU A 191 11.70 -10.77 -30.86
CA GLU A 191 11.01 -11.22 -32.09
C GLU A 191 11.42 -10.39 -33.30
N GLN A 192 11.50 -9.06 -33.15
CA GLN A 192 11.93 -8.17 -34.23
C GLN A 192 13.40 -8.40 -34.62
N ALA A 193 14.28 -8.66 -33.64
CA ALA A 193 15.67 -9.00 -33.92
C ALA A 193 15.80 -10.34 -34.70
N GLN A 194 15.02 -11.35 -34.34
CA GLN A 194 14.99 -12.64 -35.05
C GLN A 194 14.46 -12.50 -36.47
N HIS A 195 13.36 -11.74 -36.67
CA HIS A 195 12.81 -11.50 -37.99
C HIS A 195 13.80 -10.75 -38.90
N ASN A 196 14.54 -9.77 -38.36
CA ASN A 196 15.58 -9.07 -39.11
C ASN A 196 16.75 -10.00 -39.48
N ALA A 197 17.22 -10.84 -38.57
CA ALA A 197 18.28 -11.82 -38.84
C ALA A 197 17.87 -12.86 -39.90
N ALA A 198 16.60 -13.29 -39.90
CA ALA A 198 16.04 -14.17 -40.93
C ALA A 198 15.96 -13.48 -42.31
N ARG A 199 15.65 -12.18 -42.34
CA ARG A 199 15.61 -11.39 -43.58
C ARG A 199 17.00 -11.20 -44.18
N ASP A 200 18.02 -10.98 -43.35
CA ASP A 200 19.41 -10.83 -43.78
C ASP A 200 19.98 -12.14 -44.31
N THR A 201 19.66 -13.27 -43.68
CA THR A 201 20.03 -14.60 -44.19
C THR A 201 19.29 -14.93 -45.48
N GLN A 202 17.99 -14.61 -45.63
CA GLN A 202 17.28 -14.82 -46.90
C GLN A 202 17.85 -13.96 -48.04
N THR A 203 18.25 -12.72 -47.76
CA THR A 203 18.93 -11.84 -48.74
C THR A 203 20.29 -12.42 -49.14
N THR A 204 21.04 -12.97 -48.17
CA THR A 204 22.35 -13.58 -48.43
C THR A 204 22.23 -14.93 -49.15
N THR A 205 21.25 -15.78 -48.81
CA THR A 205 21.04 -17.11 -49.43
C THR A 205 20.41 -17.01 -50.82
N THR A 206 19.54 -16.03 -51.07
CA THR A 206 18.97 -15.79 -52.41
C THR A 206 20.06 -15.42 -53.44
N ASN A 207 21.16 -14.85 -52.96
CA ASN A 207 22.29 -14.39 -53.76
C ASN A 207 23.47 -15.38 -53.79
N THR A 208 23.61 -16.27 -52.80
CA THR A 208 24.72 -17.24 -52.73
C THR A 208 24.38 -18.63 -53.27
N GLY A 209 23.09 -18.97 -53.46
CA GLY A 209 22.66 -20.30 -53.93
C GLY A 209 22.41 -20.42 -55.44
N LYS A 210 22.39 -19.32 -56.20
CA LYS A 210 22.09 -19.37 -57.64
C LYS A 210 23.37 -19.49 -58.44
N THR A 211 23.71 -20.71 -58.85
CA THR A 211 24.81 -20.95 -59.78
C THR A 211 24.56 -20.18 -61.08
N VAL A 212 25.38 -19.17 -61.36
CA VAL A 212 25.26 -18.41 -62.61
C VAL A 212 25.86 -19.26 -63.73
N LYS A 213 25.00 -19.78 -64.62
CA LYS A 213 25.44 -20.54 -65.80
C LYS A 213 26.17 -19.61 -66.78
N ARG A 214 27.17 -20.15 -67.48
CA ARG A 214 27.97 -19.45 -68.49
C ARG A 214 27.03 -18.78 -69.53
N GLY A 215 27.05 -17.44 -69.61
CA GLY A 215 26.25 -16.66 -70.56
C GLY A 215 24.93 -16.06 -70.03
N GLN A 216 24.59 -16.26 -68.75
CA GLN A 216 23.42 -15.61 -68.13
C GLN A 216 23.59 -14.07 -68.08
N PHE A 217 22.50 -13.37 -68.38
CA PHE A 217 22.46 -11.91 -68.32
C PHE A 217 22.28 -11.42 -66.88
N CYS A 218 23.12 -10.48 -66.46
CA CYS A 218 23.02 -9.85 -65.14
C CYS A 218 21.86 -8.84 -65.15
N SER A 219 20.83 -9.09 -64.36
CA SER A 219 19.77 -8.10 -64.10
C SER A 219 20.36 -6.89 -63.37
N LYS A 220 19.88 -5.66 -63.63
CA LYS A 220 20.34 -4.44 -62.93
C LYS A 220 20.32 -4.55 -61.40
N SER A 221 19.41 -5.35 -60.86
CA SER A 221 19.26 -5.63 -59.43
C SER A 221 20.37 -6.51 -58.83
N ARG A 222 21.27 -7.11 -59.64
CA ARG A 222 22.34 -8.01 -59.20
C ARG A 222 23.76 -7.48 -59.47
N ILE A 223 23.89 -6.19 -59.81
CA ILE A 223 25.20 -5.56 -60.00
C ILE A 223 25.89 -5.45 -58.63
N GLY A 224 27.13 -5.94 -58.52
CA GLY A 224 27.90 -6.03 -57.26
C GLY A 224 27.77 -7.37 -56.53
N GLU A 225 26.91 -8.27 -57.02
CA GLU A 225 26.67 -9.57 -56.40
C GLU A 225 27.71 -10.61 -56.87
N THR A 226 28.16 -11.45 -55.94
CA THR A 226 29.19 -12.47 -56.15
C THR A 226 28.57 -13.86 -55.92
N ALA A 227 28.61 -14.73 -56.91
CA ALA A 227 27.97 -16.04 -56.88
C ALA A 227 28.95 -17.17 -57.21
N ALA A 228 28.71 -18.34 -56.62
CA ALA A 228 29.43 -19.56 -56.94
C ALA A 228 29.07 -20.02 -58.36
N ALA A 229 30.10 -20.34 -59.13
CA ALA A 229 29.98 -20.55 -60.55
C ALA A 229 30.06 -22.05 -60.88
N SER A 230 29.39 -22.52 -61.93
CA SER A 230 29.13 -23.96 -62.16
C SER A 230 30.39 -24.81 -62.39
N ASN A 231 31.55 -24.18 -62.61
CA ASN A 231 32.86 -24.81 -62.78
C ASN A 231 33.74 -24.72 -61.51
N GLY A 232 33.18 -24.30 -60.37
CA GLY A 232 33.92 -24.10 -59.12
C GLY A 232 34.58 -22.72 -58.96
N GLY A 233 34.45 -21.82 -59.93
CA GLY A 233 34.95 -20.43 -59.84
C GLY A 233 33.99 -19.47 -59.14
N ILE A 234 34.40 -18.21 -59.01
CA ILE A 234 33.57 -17.11 -58.49
C ILE A 234 33.17 -16.20 -59.67
N ALA A 235 31.87 -15.93 -59.82
CA ALA A 235 31.35 -15.00 -60.82
C ALA A 235 30.82 -13.72 -60.16
N THR A 236 31.18 -12.56 -60.72
CA THR A 236 30.70 -11.25 -60.24
C THR A 236 29.98 -10.52 -61.37
N CYS A 237 28.80 -9.99 -61.09
CA CYS A 237 28.07 -9.13 -62.01
C CYS A 237 28.57 -7.67 -61.86
N THR A 238 29.17 -7.11 -62.90
CA THR A 238 29.63 -5.71 -62.93
C THR A 238 28.72 -4.85 -63.82
N SER A 239 28.71 -3.54 -63.59
CA SER A 239 27.90 -2.57 -64.36
C SER A 239 28.38 -2.39 -65.81
N GLU A 240 29.58 -2.84 -66.13
CA GLU A 240 30.26 -2.60 -67.41
C GLU A 240 29.87 -3.58 -68.53
N GLY A 241 28.93 -4.49 -68.29
CA GLY A 241 28.44 -5.38 -69.34
C GLY A 241 27.25 -6.22 -68.90
N PRO A 242 26.41 -6.66 -69.85
CA PRO A 242 25.19 -7.37 -69.51
C PRO A 242 25.42 -8.84 -69.11
N ARG A 243 26.67 -9.31 -69.01
CA ARG A 243 27.05 -10.71 -68.75
C ARG A 243 28.00 -10.81 -67.56
N ALA A 244 27.82 -11.84 -66.73
CA ALA A 244 28.68 -12.11 -65.59
C ALA A 244 30.13 -12.39 -66.03
N ARG A 245 31.11 -11.78 -65.33
CA ARG A 245 32.54 -12.05 -65.55
C ARG A 245 33.05 -13.07 -64.54
N TRP A 246 33.94 -13.94 -65.00
CA TRP A 246 34.58 -14.99 -64.20
C TRP A 246 35.99 -14.53 -63.89
N LYS A 247 36.42 -14.72 -62.63
CA LYS A 247 37.80 -14.52 -62.22
C LYS A 247 38.49 -15.86 -62.02
#